data_AF-A0A0G4IMV7-F1
#
_entry.id   AF-A0A0G4IMV7-F1
#
_cell.length_a   1.000
_cell.length_b   1.000
_cell.length_c   1.000
_cell.angle_alpha   90.00
_cell.angle_beta   90.00
_cell.angle_gamma   90.00
#
_symmetry.space_group_name_H-M   'P 1'
#
loop_
_entity.id
_entity.type
_entity.pdbx_description
1 polymer ?
#
loop_
_entity_poly.entity_id
_entity_poly.type
_entity_poly.pdbx_seq_one_letter_code
_entity_poly.pdbx_strand_id
1 'polypeptide(L)'
;MTMQAPRALWMSGTPADNDPLVLATGKRIRAWRKKLDKVEKLEQVAESGKALNDEQKRILASKEAVATTLSELEKLRKSQIEIVLEGIQPKDAEPDERACSDRESANGDTRSDFATQTPAKEVESMASQSVDMGPPLDAATDDACFHDVIALIHAARLVGPANPSSKFHIDSLLINKPLYNMGDVSAMRFLACLVDGSAQNPETTVHSVQESLCHALRYARRSGEEFMPGCSYSRVHALVTSLLTSPAPAINFIVDNFVPESH
;
A
#
# COMPACT_ATOMS: atom_id res chain seq x y z
N MET A 1 -2.24 -51.62 33.32
CA MET A 1 -1.80 -51.09 32.01
C MET A 1 -2.48 -49.74 31.80
N THR A 2 -1.86 -48.67 32.28
CA THR A 2 -2.35 -47.30 32.07
C THR A 2 -1.78 -46.81 30.74
N MET A 3 -2.65 -46.69 29.73
CA MET A 3 -2.27 -46.06 28.46
C MET A 3 -2.11 -44.56 28.68
N GLN A 4 -0.87 -44.11 28.64
CA GLN A 4 -0.51 -42.70 28.63
C GLN A 4 -0.65 -42.19 27.20
N ALA A 5 -1.62 -41.31 26.97
CA ALA A 5 -1.80 -40.65 25.68
C ALA A 5 -0.62 -39.70 25.38
N PRO A 6 -0.15 -39.62 24.12
CA PRO A 6 0.95 -38.75 23.74
C PRO A 6 0.50 -37.27 23.80
N ARG A 7 1.17 -36.52 24.67
CA ARG A 7 1.01 -35.08 24.86
C ARG A 7 1.55 -34.37 23.62
N ALA A 8 0.66 -33.80 22.80
CA ALA A 8 1.02 -32.98 21.64
C ALA A 8 1.75 -31.69 22.09
N LEU A 9 3.07 -31.77 22.20
CA LEU A 9 3.97 -30.68 22.58
C LEU A 9 4.52 -29.95 21.34
N TRP A 10 3.65 -29.44 20.46
CA TRP A 10 4.12 -28.73 19.25
C TRP A 10 3.38 -27.44 18.92
N MET A 11 2.52 -26.95 19.83
CA MET A 11 1.88 -25.63 19.67
C MET A 11 2.09 -24.74 20.90
N SER A 12 3.35 -24.61 21.35
CA SER A 12 3.75 -23.57 22.30
C SER A 12 4.18 -22.29 21.57
N GLY A 13 3.31 -21.75 20.72
CA GLY A 13 3.45 -20.39 20.19
C GLY A 13 2.35 -19.54 20.79
N THR A 14 2.67 -18.35 21.30
CA THR A 14 1.60 -17.40 21.65
C THR A 14 0.85 -17.04 20.36
N PRO A 15 -0.46 -16.71 20.41
CA PRO A 15 -1.17 -16.27 19.21
C PRO A 15 -0.50 -15.06 18.54
N ALA A 16 0.19 -14.22 19.33
CA ALA A 16 1.02 -13.12 18.83
C ALA A 16 2.24 -13.58 18.01
N ASP A 17 2.79 -14.77 18.25
CA ASP A 17 3.92 -15.30 17.46
C ASP A 17 3.50 -15.75 16.05
N ASN A 18 2.20 -15.96 15.81
CA ASN A 18 1.65 -16.31 14.50
C ASN A 18 1.22 -15.09 13.70
N ASP A 19 1.24 -13.89 14.29
CA ASP A 19 0.87 -12.66 13.61
C ASP A 19 1.86 -12.35 12.46
N PRO A 20 1.37 -12.11 11.23
CA PRO A 20 2.24 -11.84 10.07
C PRO A 20 3.20 -10.66 10.27
N LEU A 21 2.78 -9.61 10.98
CA LEU A 21 3.59 -8.43 11.24
C LEU A 21 4.68 -8.75 12.26
N VAL A 22 4.34 -9.44 13.37
CA VAL A 22 5.32 -9.89 14.38
C VAL A 22 6.36 -10.82 13.75
N LEU A 23 5.94 -11.72 12.87
CA LEU A 23 6.84 -12.63 12.13
C LEU A 23 7.77 -11.88 11.17
N ALA A 24 7.25 -10.90 10.42
CA ALA A 24 8.04 -10.08 9.51
C ALA A 24 9.09 -9.26 10.28
N THR A 25 8.71 -8.60 11.38
CA THR A 25 9.64 -7.87 12.26
C THR A 25 10.66 -8.82 12.87
N GLY A 26 10.25 -10.01 13.30
CA GLY A 26 11.15 -11.04 13.81
C GLY A 26 12.20 -11.51 12.79
N LYS A 27 11.82 -11.66 11.52
CA LYS A 27 12.76 -11.96 10.42
C LYS A 27 13.79 -10.83 10.24
N ARG A 28 13.33 -9.58 10.28
CA ARG A 28 14.21 -8.40 10.20
C ARG A 28 15.20 -8.35 11.36
N ILE A 29 14.74 -8.54 12.60
CA ILE A 29 15.60 -8.59 13.80
C ILE A 29 16.69 -9.66 13.66
N ARG A 30 16.35 -10.87 13.19
CA ARG A 30 17.36 -11.93 12.96
C ARG A 30 18.41 -11.52 11.92
N ALA A 31 18.00 -10.88 10.83
CA ALA A 31 18.93 -10.40 9.82
C ALA A 31 19.88 -9.31 10.37
N TRP A 32 19.36 -8.38 11.18
CA TRP A 32 20.16 -7.34 11.83
C TRP A 32 21.09 -7.87 12.91
N ARG A 33 20.67 -8.85 13.72
CA ARG A 33 21.58 -9.58 14.64
C ARG A 33 22.72 -10.24 13.90
N LYS A 34 22.43 -10.94 12.79
CA LYS A 34 23.47 -11.54 11.95
C LYS A 34 24.43 -10.50 11.34
N LYS A 35 23.98 -9.26 11.12
CA LYS A 35 24.87 -8.16 10.71
C LYS A 35 25.74 -7.69 11.89
N LEU A 36 25.16 -7.52 13.07
CA LEU A 36 25.90 -7.15 14.28
C LEU A 36 26.98 -8.18 14.62
N ASP A 37 26.66 -9.48 14.59
CA ASP A 37 27.63 -10.57 14.81
C ASP A 37 28.83 -10.50 13.83
N LYS A 38 28.59 -10.05 12.58
CA LYS A 38 29.67 -9.87 11.61
C LYS A 38 30.54 -8.66 11.95
N VAL A 39 29.93 -7.57 12.40
CA VAL A 39 30.63 -6.36 12.84
C VAL A 39 31.52 -6.68 14.05
N GLU A 40 30.99 -7.39 15.05
CA GLU A 40 31.74 -7.81 16.25
C GLU A 40 32.92 -8.72 15.89
N LYS A 41 32.73 -9.65 14.94
CA LYS A 41 33.85 -10.47 14.44
C LYS A 41 34.93 -9.64 13.74
N LEU A 42 34.54 -8.62 12.98
CA LEU A 42 35.50 -7.70 12.36
C LEU A 42 36.24 -6.85 13.40
N GLU A 43 35.58 -6.51 14.51
CA GLU A 43 36.17 -5.76 15.62
C GLU A 43 37.24 -6.58 16.32
N GLN A 44 36.95 -7.85 16.63
CA GLN A 44 37.95 -8.79 17.17
C GLN A 44 39.15 -8.97 16.24
N VAL A 45 38.92 -8.99 14.91
CA VAL A 45 40.00 -9.04 13.92
C VAL A 45 40.82 -7.73 13.93
N ALA A 46 40.18 -6.58 14.09
CA ALA A 46 40.85 -5.29 14.23
C ALA A 46 41.76 -5.25 15.46
N GLU A 47 41.23 -5.67 16.61
CA GLU A 47 41.93 -5.73 17.90
C GLU A 47 43.13 -6.69 17.86
N SER A 48 43.02 -7.77 17.07
CA SER A 48 44.14 -8.69 16.82
C SER A 48 45.28 -8.09 15.98
N GLY A 49 45.16 -6.82 15.55
CA GLY A 49 46.19 -6.09 14.80
C GLY A 49 46.24 -6.40 13.31
N LYS A 50 45.25 -7.13 12.76
CA LYS A 50 45.19 -7.42 11.33
C LYS A 50 44.72 -6.19 10.55
N ALA A 51 45.42 -5.90 9.44
CA ALA A 51 45.03 -4.81 8.55
C ALA A 51 43.66 -5.10 7.93
N LEU A 52 42.71 -4.19 8.16
CA LEU A 52 41.36 -4.24 7.60
C LEU A 52 41.33 -3.54 6.25
N ASN A 53 40.61 -4.13 5.29
CA ASN A 53 40.26 -3.48 4.03
C ASN A 53 39.31 -2.30 4.28
N ASP A 54 39.28 -1.32 3.38
CA ASP A 54 38.44 -0.12 3.50
C ASP A 54 36.95 -0.43 3.59
N GLU A 55 36.50 -1.48 2.91
CA GLU A 55 35.12 -1.98 3.05
C GLU A 55 34.84 -2.49 4.48
N GLN A 56 35.80 -3.18 5.09
CA GLN A 56 35.65 -3.69 6.46
C GLN A 56 35.66 -2.54 7.48
N LYS A 57 36.43 -1.48 7.24
CA LYS A 57 36.40 -0.26 8.06
C LYS A 57 35.05 0.45 7.97
N ARG A 58 34.44 0.53 6.79
CA ARG A 58 33.08 1.07 6.61
C ARG A 58 32.04 0.24 7.36
N ILE A 59 32.15 -1.08 7.29
CA ILE A 59 31.26 -1.98 8.05
C ILE A 59 31.43 -1.76 9.55
N LEU A 60 32.66 -1.60 10.06
CA LEU A 60 32.91 -1.27 11.46
C LEU A 60 32.35 0.10 11.87
N ALA A 61 32.50 1.12 11.01
CA ALA A 61 31.93 2.44 11.25
C ALA A 61 30.39 2.40 11.36
N SER A 62 29.74 1.42 10.73
CA SER A 62 28.28 1.23 10.82
C SER A 62 27.79 0.55 12.11
N LYS A 63 28.68 0.18 13.04
CA LYS A 63 28.35 -0.57 14.27
C LYS A 63 27.24 0.11 15.09
N GLU A 64 27.40 1.39 15.38
CA GLU A 64 26.44 2.14 16.20
C GLU A 64 25.08 2.20 15.53
N ALA A 65 25.03 2.49 14.23
CA ALA A 65 23.79 2.50 13.46
C ALA A 65 23.09 1.13 13.48
N VAL A 66 23.84 0.03 13.29
CA VAL A 66 23.31 -1.34 13.35
C VAL A 66 22.72 -1.65 14.72
N ALA A 67 23.40 -1.25 15.81
CA ALA A 67 22.95 -1.47 17.18
C ALA A 67 21.70 -0.65 17.52
N THR A 68 21.67 0.62 17.15
CA THR A 68 20.52 1.51 17.36
C THR A 68 19.28 0.98 16.62
N THR A 69 19.40 0.68 15.32
CA THR A 69 18.31 0.11 14.53
C THR A 69 17.81 -1.22 15.11
N LEU A 70 18.70 -2.08 15.61
CA LEU A 70 18.30 -3.33 16.26
C LEU A 70 17.46 -3.05 17.52
N SER A 71 17.89 -2.11 18.36
CA SER A 71 17.17 -1.75 19.59
C SER A 71 15.76 -1.19 19.32
N GLU A 72 15.62 -0.37 18.27
CA GLU A 72 14.35 0.18 17.83
C GLU A 72 13.42 -0.89 17.30
N LEU A 73 13.93 -1.81 16.46
CA LEU A 73 13.16 -2.94 15.95
C LEU A 73 12.68 -3.87 17.08
N GLU A 74 13.48 -4.06 18.13
CA GLU A 74 13.08 -4.84 19.30
C GLU A 74 11.97 -4.14 20.11
N LYS A 75 12.03 -2.80 20.28
CA LYS A 75 10.94 -2.02 20.88
C LYS A 75 9.66 -2.11 20.06
N LEU A 76 9.77 -1.96 18.74
CA LEU A 76 8.63 -2.09 17.83
C LEU A 76 7.99 -3.48 17.92
N ARG A 77 8.80 -4.55 17.93
CA ARG A 77 8.27 -5.90 18.07
C ARG A 77 7.52 -6.09 19.39
N LYS A 78 8.02 -5.53 20.50
CA LYS A 78 7.32 -5.57 21.80
C LYS A 78 5.97 -4.87 21.71
N SER A 79 5.91 -3.66 21.16
CA SER A 79 4.65 -2.93 20.99
C SER A 79 3.66 -3.66 20.08
N GLN A 80 4.13 -4.33 19.03
CA GLN A 80 3.28 -5.14 18.14
C GLN A 80 2.67 -6.34 18.87
N ILE A 81 3.46 -7.04 19.68
CA ILE A 81 2.99 -8.17 20.47
C ILE A 81 1.94 -7.72 21.49
N GLU A 82 2.16 -6.58 22.15
CA GLU A 82 1.21 -5.99 23.11
C GLU A 82 -0.13 -5.66 22.43
N ILE A 83 -0.11 -4.96 21.30
CA ILE A 83 -1.33 -4.64 20.52
C ILE A 83 -2.06 -5.90 20.09
N VAL A 84 -1.35 -6.92 19.60
CA VAL A 84 -1.98 -8.18 19.18
C VAL A 84 -2.60 -8.91 20.37
N LEU A 85 -1.95 -8.91 21.53
CA LEU A 85 -2.51 -9.53 22.74
C LEU A 85 -3.73 -8.77 23.28
N GLU A 86 -3.71 -7.44 23.23
CA GLU A 86 -4.86 -6.60 23.63
C GLU A 86 -6.04 -6.73 22.67
N GLY A 87 -5.77 -6.82 21.36
CA GLY A 87 -6.80 -7.02 20.32
C GLY A 87 -7.45 -8.41 20.32
N ILE A 88 -6.89 -9.38 21.04
CA ILE A 88 -7.46 -10.74 21.20
C ILE A 88 -8.45 -10.80 22.40
N GLN A 89 -8.58 -9.73 23.20
CA GLN A 89 -9.63 -9.67 24.21
C GLN A 89 -11.01 -9.62 23.53
N PRO A 90 -11.91 -10.59 23.77
CA PRO A 90 -13.26 -10.55 23.21
C PRO A 90 -14.02 -9.38 23.81
N LYS A 91 -14.13 -8.27 23.06
CA LYS A 91 -15.16 -7.26 23.27
C LYS A 91 -16.40 -7.72 22.52
N ASP A 92 -17.17 -8.64 23.09
CA ASP A 92 -18.57 -8.87 22.66
C ASP A 92 -19.35 -9.55 23.79
N ALA A 93 -20.27 -8.80 24.40
CA ALA A 93 -21.62 -9.26 24.78
C ALA A 93 -22.41 -8.09 25.41
N GLU A 94 -22.95 -7.21 24.57
CA GLU A 94 -24.23 -6.54 24.90
C GLU A 94 -25.20 -6.88 23.75
N PRO A 95 -26.31 -7.59 24.02
CA PRO A 95 -27.22 -8.06 22.99
C PRO A 95 -28.22 -6.98 22.56
N ASP A 96 -28.49 -7.03 21.27
CA ASP A 96 -29.46 -6.28 20.51
C ASP A 96 -30.92 -6.59 20.93
N GLU A 97 -31.70 -5.58 21.36
CA GLU A 97 -33.17 -5.64 21.41
C GLU A 97 -33.82 -4.41 20.74
N ARG A 98 -34.12 -4.59 19.45
CA ARG A 98 -35.44 -4.47 18.81
C ARG A 98 -36.25 -3.14 18.93
N ALA A 99 -36.44 -2.59 17.73
CA ALA A 99 -37.73 -2.40 17.05
C ALA A 99 -38.43 -1.01 17.09
N CYS A 100 -38.62 -0.51 15.86
CA CYS A 100 -39.80 0.11 15.27
C CYS A 100 -40.59 1.17 16.06
N SER A 101 -40.71 2.36 15.47
CA SER A 101 -42.03 2.76 14.94
C SER A 101 -41.93 3.87 13.89
N ASP A 102 -42.71 3.67 12.84
CA ASP A 102 -43.05 4.61 11.76
C ASP A 102 -43.66 5.91 12.29
N ARG A 103 -43.43 7.03 11.59
CA ARG A 103 -44.53 7.87 11.11
C ARG A 103 -44.14 8.82 9.99
N GLU A 104 -45.05 8.83 9.03
CA GLU A 104 -45.06 9.41 7.71
C GLU A 104 -45.67 10.83 7.70
N SER A 105 -45.36 11.58 6.64
CA SER A 105 -46.06 12.79 6.11
C SER A 105 -45.90 14.13 6.84
N ALA A 106 -45.42 15.19 6.16
CA ALA A 106 -46.18 15.94 5.14
C ALA A 106 -45.46 17.25 4.68
N ASN A 107 -45.48 17.45 3.35
CA ASN A 107 -45.74 18.68 2.57
C ASN A 107 -44.88 19.96 2.62
N GLY A 108 -44.64 20.48 1.40
CA GLY A 108 -44.41 21.88 1.04
C GLY A 108 -43.29 22.05 0.01
N ASP A 109 -43.45 21.68 -1.26
CA ASP A 109 -44.00 22.51 -2.36
C ASP A 109 -43.57 24.00 -2.34
N THR A 110 -42.56 24.37 -3.14
CA THR A 110 -42.65 25.57 -3.99
C THR A 110 -41.73 25.44 -5.20
N ARG A 111 -42.33 25.58 -6.37
CA ARG A 111 -41.77 25.57 -7.73
C ARG A 111 -41.43 27.00 -8.19
N SER A 112 -40.72 27.10 -9.32
CA SER A 112 -40.64 28.25 -10.27
C SER A 112 -39.42 29.19 -10.10
N ASP A 113 -38.70 29.70 -11.11
CA ASP A 113 -38.54 29.52 -12.57
C ASP A 113 -37.36 30.46 -12.98
N PHE A 114 -36.38 30.04 -13.80
CA PHE A 114 -36.23 30.34 -15.24
C PHE A 114 -35.25 31.49 -15.63
N ALA A 115 -34.16 31.07 -16.28
CA ALA A 115 -33.38 31.63 -17.40
C ALA A 115 -32.82 33.08 -17.40
N THR A 116 -31.55 33.25 -17.81
CA THR A 116 -31.17 33.62 -19.20
C THR A 116 -29.64 33.78 -19.36
N GLN A 117 -29.18 33.49 -20.58
CA GLN A 117 -27.83 33.44 -21.16
C GLN A 117 -27.11 34.81 -21.36
N THR A 118 -25.76 34.79 -21.27
CA THR A 118 -24.63 35.45 -22.02
C THR A 118 -24.81 36.80 -22.79
N PRO A 119 -23.76 37.56 -23.27
CA PRO A 119 -22.29 37.30 -23.37
C PRO A 119 -21.28 38.47 -23.11
N ALA A 120 -19.99 38.08 -23.08
CA ALA A 120 -18.74 38.74 -23.56
C ALA A 120 -18.23 40.09 -23.02
N LYS A 121 -17.02 40.07 -22.40
CA LYS A 121 -15.80 40.71 -22.95
C LYS A 121 -14.52 40.32 -22.21
N GLU A 122 -13.52 40.05 -23.03
CA GLU A 122 -12.08 39.82 -22.86
C GLU A 122 -11.35 40.96 -22.12
N VAL A 123 -10.46 40.66 -21.15
CA VAL A 123 -9.10 41.25 -20.96
C VAL A 123 -8.29 40.33 -20.01
N GLU A 124 -7.04 40.07 -20.42
CA GLU A 124 -5.86 39.49 -19.75
C GLU A 124 -5.81 39.45 -18.20
N SER A 125 -5.41 38.29 -17.65
CA SER A 125 -4.67 38.20 -16.37
C SER A 125 -4.05 36.80 -16.18
N MET A 126 -2.73 36.71 -16.36
CA MET A 126 -1.91 35.60 -15.86
C MET A 126 -1.59 35.86 -14.38
N ALA A 127 -2.47 35.46 -13.46
CA ALA A 127 -2.14 35.27 -12.05
C ALA A 127 -3.27 34.50 -11.36
N SER A 128 -2.89 33.45 -10.63
CA SER A 128 -3.75 32.67 -9.74
C SER A 128 -4.79 31.78 -10.44
N GLN A 129 -4.35 30.65 -11.00
CA GLN A 129 -5.25 29.49 -11.09
C GLN A 129 -5.52 29.00 -9.66
N SER A 130 -6.54 29.57 -9.03
CA SER A 130 -7.20 28.95 -7.90
C SER A 130 -7.67 27.57 -8.35
N VAL A 131 -7.03 26.52 -7.86
CA VAL A 131 -7.50 25.15 -8.08
C VAL A 131 -8.87 25.08 -7.43
N ASP A 132 -9.92 24.99 -8.24
CA ASP A 132 -11.28 24.76 -7.76
C ASP A 132 -11.30 23.38 -7.09
N MET A 133 -11.13 23.38 -5.77
CA MET A 133 -11.09 22.16 -4.98
C MET A 133 -12.50 21.59 -4.75
N GLY A 134 -13.55 22.12 -5.38
CA GLY A 134 -14.93 21.66 -5.21
C GLY A 134 -15.41 21.75 -3.76
N PRO A 135 -16.63 21.30 -3.47
CA PRO A 135 -17.16 21.30 -2.11
C PRO A 135 -16.30 20.43 -1.17
N PRO A 136 -16.16 20.82 0.11
CA PRO A 136 -15.51 20.00 1.14
C PRO A 136 -16.16 18.61 1.19
N LEU A 137 -15.33 17.57 1.21
CA LEU A 137 -15.79 16.19 1.33
C LEU A 137 -16.22 15.93 2.79
N ASP A 138 -17.32 15.22 2.99
CA ASP A 138 -17.75 14.78 4.31
C ASP A 138 -16.71 13.79 4.88
N ALA A 139 -16.46 13.81 6.20
CA ALA A 139 -15.39 13.02 6.83
C ALA A 139 -15.44 11.49 6.54
N ALA A 140 -16.62 10.91 6.30
CA ALA A 140 -16.75 9.50 5.90
C ALA A 140 -16.26 9.23 4.46
N THR A 141 -16.25 10.27 3.62
CA THR A 141 -15.79 10.23 2.23
C THR A 141 -14.25 10.29 2.17
N ASP A 142 -13.61 10.90 3.17
CA ASP A 142 -12.15 11.04 3.23
C ASP A 142 -11.46 9.67 3.38
N ASP A 143 -11.99 8.78 4.22
CA ASP A 143 -11.44 7.42 4.40
C ASP A 143 -11.53 6.59 3.11
N ALA A 144 -12.66 6.66 2.42
CA ALA A 144 -12.85 5.98 1.13
C ALA A 144 -11.88 6.54 0.07
N CYS A 145 -11.71 7.85 0.03
CA CYS A 145 -10.78 8.53 -0.88
C CYS A 145 -9.33 8.08 -0.64
N PHE A 146 -8.92 7.96 0.63
CA PHE A 146 -7.60 7.46 0.98
C PHE A 146 -7.40 6.02 0.53
N HIS A 147 -8.38 5.14 0.78
CA HIS A 147 -8.33 3.75 0.33
C HIS A 147 -8.21 3.61 -1.19
N ASP A 148 -8.93 4.42 -1.95
CA ASP A 148 -8.86 4.41 -3.42
C ASP A 148 -7.45 4.80 -3.90
N VAL A 149 -6.84 5.83 -3.31
CA VAL A 149 -5.48 6.27 -3.64
C VAL A 149 -4.45 5.19 -3.30
N ILE A 150 -4.56 4.55 -2.13
CA ILE A 150 -3.68 3.44 -1.75
C ILE A 150 -3.86 2.24 -2.69
N ALA A 151 -5.11 1.94 -3.09
CA ALA A 151 -5.43 0.89 -4.04
C ALA A 151 -4.78 1.14 -5.41
N LEU A 152 -4.81 2.39 -5.90
CA LEU A 152 -4.11 2.80 -7.12
C LEU A 152 -2.60 2.57 -7.03
N ILE A 153 -1.96 3.05 -5.97
CA ILE A 153 -0.50 2.90 -5.78
C ILE A 153 -0.14 1.41 -5.70
N HIS A 154 -0.92 0.62 -4.97
CA HIS A 154 -0.71 -0.81 -4.85
C HIS A 154 -0.87 -1.53 -6.20
N ALA A 155 -1.96 -1.25 -6.93
CA ALA A 155 -2.19 -1.79 -8.27
C ALA A 155 -1.07 -1.44 -9.24
N ALA A 156 -0.62 -0.19 -9.26
CA ALA A 156 0.49 0.24 -10.11
C ALA A 156 1.81 -0.44 -9.76
N ARG A 157 2.06 -0.75 -8.48
CA ARG A 157 3.25 -1.52 -8.04
C ARG A 157 3.15 -2.99 -8.41
N LEU A 158 1.95 -3.59 -8.41
CA LEU A 158 1.74 -4.96 -8.89
C LEU A 158 2.01 -5.09 -10.39
N VAL A 159 1.64 -4.09 -11.17
CA VAL A 159 1.86 -4.03 -12.64
C VAL A 159 3.13 -3.24 -13.00
N GLY A 160 3.97 -2.97 -12.00
CA GLY A 160 5.23 -2.25 -12.16
C GLY A 160 6.26 -3.09 -12.92
N PRO A 161 7.30 -2.46 -13.49
CA PRO A 161 8.35 -3.22 -14.14
C PRO A 161 8.97 -4.07 -13.03
N ALA A 162 8.87 -5.38 -13.17
CA ALA A 162 9.38 -6.30 -12.17
C ALA A 162 10.75 -5.80 -11.72
N ASN A 163 10.91 -5.64 -10.41
CA ASN A 163 12.23 -5.63 -9.81
C ASN A 163 13.01 -6.74 -10.54
N PRO A 164 14.19 -6.52 -11.14
CA PRO A 164 14.80 -7.48 -12.07
C PRO A 164 15.03 -8.88 -11.47
N SER A 165 14.86 -9.01 -10.15
CA SER A 165 14.89 -10.22 -9.34
C SER A 165 13.54 -10.94 -9.16
N SER A 166 12.40 -10.34 -9.54
CA SER A 166 11.07 -10.95 -9.47
C SER A 166 10.77 -11.73 -10.74
N LYS A 167 10.72 -13.06 -10.64
CA LYS A 167 10.41 -13.98 -11.76
C LYS A 167 8.94 -13.95 -12.22
N PHE A 168 8.08 -13.20 -11.55
CA PHE A 168 6.66 -13.11 -11.89
C PHE A 168 6.36 -11.78 -12.58
N HIS A 169 6.16 -11.84 -13.90
CA HIS A 169 5.66 -10.73 -14.70
C HIS A 169 4.14 -10.74 -14.67
N ILE A 170 3.55 -9.99 -13.73
CA ILE A 170 2.10 -9.79 -13.69
C ILE A 170 1.62 -9.13 -15.00
N ASP A 171 2.47 -8.32 -15.64
CA ASP A 171 2.24 -7.75 -16.96
C ASP A 171 1.83 -8.81 -17.98
N SER A 172 2.52 -9.96 -18.03
CA SER A 172 2.20 -11.05 -18.96
C SER A 172 0.87 -11.72 -18.64
N LEU A 173 0.45 -11.76 -17.37
CA LEU A 173 -0.84 -12.32 -16.96
C LEU A 173 -2.00 -11.37 -17.26
N LEU A 174 -1.75 -10.06 -17.22
CA LEU A 174 -2.76 -9.03 -17.51
C LEU A 174 -2.93 -8.79 -19.01
N ILE A 175 -1.85 -8.85 -19.80
CA ILE A 175 -1.91 -8.73 -21.26
C ILE A 175 -2.74 -9.86 -21.89
N ASN A 176 -2.74 -11.04 -21.28
CA ASN A 176 -3.55 -12.17 -21.74
C ASN A 176 -5.04 -12.06 -21.38
N LYS A 177 -5.43 -11.08 -20.55
CA LYS A 177 -6.85 -10.78 -20.31
C LYS A 177 -7.30 -9.72 -21.33
N PRO A 178 -8.39 -9.96 -22.10
CA PRO A 178 -8.86 -9.03 -23.12
C PRO A 178 -9.34 -7.67 -22.58
N LEU A 179 -9.36 -7.50 -21.26
CA LEU A 179 -9.86 -6.32 -20.56
C LEU A 179 -8.81 -5.21 -20.42
N TYR A 180 -7.52 -5.49 -20.62
CA TYR A 180 -6.46 -4.51 -20.37
C TYR A 180 -5.61 -4.29 -21.62
N ASN A 181 -5.56 -3.05 -22.12
CA ASN A 181 -4.58 -2.65 -23.12
C ASN A 181 -3.26 -2.23 -22.45
N MET A 182 -2.14 -2.36 -23.16
CA MET A 182 -0.83 -1.86 -22.69
C MET A 182 -0.88 -0.35 -22.37
N GLY A 183 -1.72 0.39 -23.10
CA GLY A 183 -2.00 1.80 -22.82
C GLY A 183 -2.64 2.02 -21.45
N ASP A 184 -3.60 1.17 -21.05
CA ASP A 184 -4.29 1.28 -19.76
C ASP A 184 -3.33 1.03 -18.59
N VAL A 185 -2.46 0.02 -18.72
CA VAL A 185 -1.41 -0.29 -17.74
C VAL A 185 -0.43 0.89 -17.60
N SER A 186 -0.02 1.46 -18.73
CA SER A 186 0.89 2.60 -18.78
C SER A 186 0.25 3.85 -18.15
N ALA A 187 -1.02 4.11 -18.44
CA ALA A 187 -1.77 5.23 -17.87
C ALA A 187 -1.95 5.09 -16.35
N MET A 188 -2.26 3.88 -15.86
CA MET A 188 -2.36 3.60 -14.43
C MET A 188 -1.03 3.86 -13.71
N ARG A 189 0.08 3.42 -14.29
CA ARG A 189 1.42 3.64 -13.72
C ARG A 189 1.82 5.10 -13.74
N PHE A 190 1.56 5.79 -14.85
CA PHE A 190 1.81 7.22 -14.96
C PHE A 190 1.04 8.00 -13.91
N LEU A 191 -0.25 7.71 -13.74
CA LEU A 191 -1.07 8.35 -12.71
C LEU A 191 -0.54 8.04 -11.30
N ALA A 192 -0.14 6.80 -11.02
CA ALA A 192 0.46 6.46 -9.73
C ALA A 192 1.78 7.23 -9.47
N CYS A 193 2.61 7.47 -10.49
CA CYS A 193 3.80 8.31 -10.37
C CYS A 193 3.49 9.79 -10.10
N LEU A 194 2.42 10.33 -10.70
CA LEU A 194 1.94 11.68 -10.42
C LEU A 194 1.46 11.79 -8.97
N VAL A 195 0.75 10.78 -8.47
CA VAL A 195 0.23 10.73 -7.11
C VAL A 195 1.33 10.47 -6.07
N ASP A 196 2.30 9.58 -6.32
CA ASP A 196 3.41 9.29 -5.40
C ASP A 196 4.44 10.44 -5.33
N GLY A 197 4.34 11.43 -6.22
CA GLY A 197 5.26 12.57 -6.30
C GLY A 197 6.67 12.19 -6.77
N SER A 198 6.89 10.93 -7.18
CA SER A 198 8.20 10.41 -7.58
C SER A 198 8.68 10.94 -8.94
N ALA A 199 7.81 11.61 -9.69
CA ALA A 199 8.09 12.09 -11.04
C ALA A 199 8.84 13.44 -11.09
N GLN A 200 9.11 14.08 -9.94
CA GLN A 200 9.53 15.50 -9.93
C GLN A 200 10.92 15.75 -9.32
N ASN A 201 11.56 16.81 -9.83
CA ASN A 201 12.86 17.30 -9.37
C ASN A 201 12.80 17.76 -7.90
N PRO A 202 13.85 17.50 -7.10
CA PRO A 202 13.86 17.83 -5.67
C PRO A 202 13.85 19.35 -5.38
N GLU A 203 14.05 20.21 -6.37
CA GLU A 203 14.13 21.67 -6.19
C GLU A 203 12.76 22.37 -6.08
N THR A 204 11.65 21.68 -6.35
CA THR A 204 10.28 22.24 -6.37
C THR A 204 9.29 21.43 -5.52
N THR A 205 9.69 21.09 -4.29
CA THR A 205 8.94 20.20 -3.39
C THR A 205 7.52 20.65 -3.05
N VAL A 206 7.25 21.95 -2.94
CA VAL A 206 5.91 22.43 -2.56
C VAL A 206 4.92 22.32 -3.73
N HIS A 207 5.34 22.74 -4.91
CA HIS A 207 4.50 22.63 -6.12
C HIS A 207 4.25 21.18 -6.48
N SER A 208 5.25 20.30 -6.33
CA SER A 208 5.10 18.87 -6.63
C SER A 208 4.10 18.18 -5.71
N VAL A 209 4.12 18.49 -4.42
CA VAL A 209 3.15 17.95 -3.45
C VAL A 209 1.74 18.45 -3.75
N GLN A 210 1.58 19.72 -4.12
CA GLN A 210 0.27 20.27 -4.46
C GLN A 210 -0.30 19.65 -5.74
N GLU A 211 0.52 19.44 -6.77
CA GLU A 211 0.12 18.76 -8.00
C GLU A 211 -0.24 17.30 -7.75
N SER A 212 0.58 16.58 -6.98
CA SER A 212 0.31 15.20 -6.54
C SER A 212 -1.04 15.11 -5.82
N LEU A 213 -1.30 16.01 -4.87
CA LEU A 213 -2.57 16.08 -4.15
C LEU A 213 -3.75 16.35 -5.10
N CYS A 214 -3.58 17.24 -6.08
CA CYS A 214 -4.61 17.54 -7.06
C CYS A 214 -4.97 16.29 -7.90
N HIS A 215 -3.98 15.53 -8.35
CA HIS A 215 -4.20 14.26 -9.06
C HIS A 215 -4.86 13.21 -8.17
N ALA A 216 -4.44 13.10 -6.90
CA ALA A 216 -5.02 12.17 -5.94
C ALA A 216 -6.52 12.45 -5.71
N LEU A 217 -6.88 13.71 -5.53
CA LEU A 217 -8.28 14.12 -5.32
C LEU A 217 -9.14 13.93 -6.56
N ARG A 218 -8.64 14.28 -7.76
CA ARG A 218 -9.34 14.02 -9.02
C ARG A 218 -9.58 12.53 -9.23
N TYR A 219 -8.60 11.70 -8.86
CA TYR A 219 -8.73 10.24 -8.87
C TYR A 219 -9.78 9.74 -7.89
N ALA A 220 -9.71 10.17 -6.64
CA ALA A 220 -10.66 9.76 -5.59
C ALA A 220 -12.10 10.18 -5.90
N ARG A 221 -12.29 11.34 -6.52
CA ARG A 221 -13.60 11.82 -7.01
C ARG A 221 -14.07 11.13 -8.29
N ARG A 222 -13.28 10.22 -8.86
CA ARG A 222 -13.57 9.52 -10.13
C ARG A 222 -13.89 10.53 -11.23
N SER A 223 -13.08 11.58 -11.32
CA SER A 223 -13.28 12.66 -12.28
C SER A 223 -13.29 12.12 -13.73
N GLY A 224 -14.16 12.68 -14.56
CA GLY A 224 -14.15 12.44 -16.00
C GLY A 224 -13.02 13.16 -16.74
N GLU A 225 -12.28 14.03 -16.06
CA GLU A 225 -11.16 14.77 -16.65
C GLU A 225 -10.05 13.83 -17.14
N GLU A 226 -9.46 14.19 -18.27
CA GLU A 226 -8.32 13.47 -18.83
C GLU A 226 -7.01 14.02 -18.25
N PHE A 227 -6.15 13.13 -17.76
CA PHE A 227 -4.78 13.46 -17.36
C PHE A 227 -3.76 13.07 -18.44
N MET A 228 -4.20 12.29 -19.43
CA MET A 228 -3.47 11.87 -20.62
C MET A 228 -4.50 11.66 -21.74
N PRO A 229 -4.16 11.92 -23.02
CA PRO A 229 -5.12 11.77 -24.11
C PRO A 229 -5.83 10.41 -24.12
N GLY A 230 -7.15 10.43 -23.99
CA GLY A 230 -8.00 9.23 -23.98
C GLY A 230 -8.01 8.43 -22.68
N CYS A 231 -7.38 8.94 -21.61
CA CYS A 231 -7.32 8.33 -20.29
C CYS A 231 -7.84 9.31 -19.22
N SER A 232 -9.05 9.04 -18.72
CA SER A 232 -9.66 9.77 -17.60
C SER A 232 -9.36 9.12 -16.25
N TYR A 233 -9.50 9.88 -15.16
CA TYR A 233 -9.36 9.35 -13.81
C TYR A 233 -10.39 8.25 -13.49
N SER A 234 -11.65 8.45 -13.89
CA SER A 234 -12.74 7.48 -13.72
C SER A 234 -12.44 6.14 -14.40
N ARG A 235 -11.83 6.18 -15.59
CA ARG A 235 -11.43 4.97 -16.33
C ARG A 235 -10.34 4.20 -15.59
N VAL A 236 -9.30 4.88 -15.10
CA VAL A 236 -8.24 4.23 -14.32
C VAL A 236 -8.79 3.64 -13.03
N HIS A 237 -9.70 4.35 -12.35
CA HIS A 237 -10.35 3.82 -11.15
C HIS A 237 -11.08 2.51 -11.46
N ALA A 238 -11.90 2.46 -12.53
CA ALA A 238 -12.59 1.23 -12.92
C ALA A 238 -11.62 0.07 -13.22
N LEU A 239 -10.48 0.36 -13.84
CA LEU A 239 -9.42 -0.62 -14.11
C LEU A 239 -8.80 -1.16 -12.82
N VAL A 240 -8.46 -0.27 -11.88
CA VAL A 240 -7.89 -0.62 -10.56
C VAL A 240 -8.89 -1.44 -9.76
N THR A 241 -10.15 -1.02 -9.69
CA THR A 241 -11.21 -1.78 -9.02
C THR A 241 -11.35 -3.16 -9.65
N SER A 242 -11.45 -3.25 -10.98
CA SER A 242 -11.53 -4.54 -11.69
C SER A 242 -10.31 -5.43 -11.43
N LEU A 243 -9.11 -4.85 -11.33
CA LEU A 243 -7.89 -5.60 -11.06
C LEU A 243 -7.88 -6.20 -9.64
N LEU A 244 -8.30 -5.42 -8.65
CA LEU A 244 -8.25 -5.81 -7.23
C LEU A 244 -9.46 -6.64 -6.78
N THR A 245 -10.61 -6.46 -7.44
CA THR A 245 -11.85 -7.21 -7.13
C THR A 245 -12.08 -8.41 -8.04
N SER A 246 -11.34 -8.54 -9.15
CA SER A 246 -11.37 -9.76 -9.95
C SER A 246 -11.07 -10.93 -9.02
N PRO A 247 -11.98 -11.91 -8.87
CA PRO A 247 -11.68 -13.11 -8.11
C PRO A 247 -10.38 -13.68 -8.68
N ALA A 248 -9.45 -14.03 -7.80
CA ALA A 248 -8.20 -14.66 -8.21
C ALA A 248 -8.58 -15.76 -9.20
N PRO A 249 -8.07 -15.76 -10.45
CA PRO A 249 -8.31 -16.87 -11.34
C PRO A 249 -7.90 -18.09 -10.53
N ALA A 250 -8.78 -19.10 -10.42
CA ALA A 250 -8.42 -20.35 -9.79
C ALA A 250 -7.09 -20.74 -10.42
N ILE A 251 -6.01 -20.62 -9.64
CA ILE A 251 -4.67 -20.94 -10.10
C ILE A 251 -4.74 -22.46 -10.16
N ASN A 252 -5.28 -22.96 -11.26
CA ASN A 252 -4.95 -24.26 -11.76
C ASN A 252 -3.47 -24.11 -12.04
N PHE A 253 -2.66 -24.41 -11.01
CA PHE A 253 -1.27 -24.75 -11.17
C PHE A 253 -1.32 -25.84 -12.23
N ILE A 254 -1.09 -25.44 -13.48
CA ILE A 254 -0.65 -26.36 -14.49
C ILE A 254 0.70 -26.79 -13.95
N VAL A 255 0.67 -27.86 -13.14
CA VAL A 255 1.82 -28.66 -12.79
C VAL A 255 2.20 -29.34 -14.11
N ASP A 256 2.73 -28.55 -15.04
CA ASP A 256 3.31 -29.08 -16.25
C ASP A 256 4.54 -29.88 -15.81
N ASN A 257 4.32 -31.19 -15.73
CA ASN A 257 5.28 -32.23 -16.04
C ASN A 257 6.69 -31.96 -15.50
N PHE A 258 6.85 -32.06 -14.18
CA PHE A 258 8.13 -32.45 -13.62
C PHE A 258 8.37 -33.92 -14.01
N VAL A 259 8.88 -34.13 -15.23
CA VAL A 259 9.41 -35.42 -15.67
C VAL A 259 10.65 -35.66 -14.81
N PRO A 260 10.66 -36.66 -13.92
CA PRO A 260 11.88 -36.99 -13.20
C PRO A 260 12.88 -37.55 -14.22
N GLU A 261 13.94 -36.80 -14.51
CA GLU A 261 15.10 -37.35 -15.19
C GLU A 261 15.70 -38.44 -14.30
N SER A 262 15.52 -39.68 -14.72
CA SER A 262 16.24 -40.83 -14.22
C SER A 262 17.64 -40.85 -14.84
N HIS A 263 18.66 -40.45 -14.09
CA HIS A 263 20.05 -40.84 -14.34
C HIS A 263 20.79 -41.07 -13.01
#